data_AF-T0YYU7-F1
#
_entry.id   AF-T0YYU7-F1
#
_cell.length_a   1.000
_cell.length_b   1.000
_cell.length_c   1.000
_cell.angle_alpha   90.00
_cell.angle_beta   90.00
_cell.angle_gamma   90.00
#
_symmetry.space_group_name_H-M   'P 1'
#
loop_
_entity.id
_entity.type
_entity.pdbx_description
1 polymer ?
#
loop_
_entity_poly.entity_id
_entity_poly.type
_entity_poly.pdbx_seq_one_letter_code
_entity_poly.pdbx_strand_id
1 'polypeptide(L)'
;MFPSALLLARARKDGVRPVFLGEAALPQAEAVTKVYHNGVGRSRRELDVRVRELEAKVDKYKVVRGLALLVERRCAFSAREGPSPTDLRRRLFDEVKGAAVTPEERASVVARFAPEFGLAPAALSDHLWADLEEEEILRAIPPMDPGGLLRRFNLGQCQTL
;
A
#
# COMPACT_ATOMS: atom_id res chain seq x y z
N MET A 1 16.24 2.02 9.00
CA MET A 1 15.99 3.47 9.03
C MET A 1 14.59 3.83 8.53
N PHE A 2 13.93 4.79 9.17
CA PHE A 2 12.63 5.35 8.78
C PHE A 2 12.79 6.62 7.94
N PRO A 3 11.79 6.99 7.12
CA PRO A 3 11.66 8.36 6.62
C PRO A 3 11.56 9.34 7.80
N SER A 4 12.19 10.50 7.70
CA SER A 4 12.20 11.54 8.75
C SER A 4 10.79 11.96 9.19
N ALA A 5 9.81 11.95 8.28
CA ALA A 5 8.40 12.23 8.58
C ALA A 5 7.79 11.27 9.64
N LEU A 6 8.28 10.02 9.71
CA LEU A 6 7.85 9.00 10.66
C LEU A 6 8.72 8.94 11.93
N LEU A 7 9.69 9.85 12.07
CA LEU A 7 10.48 9.95 13.28
C LEU A 7 9.57 10.28 14.47
N LEU A 8 9.66 9.45 15.51
CA LEU A 8 9.04 9.69 16.81
C LEU A 8 10.13 10.08 17.79
N ALA A 9 10.32 11.38 17.97
CA ALA A 9 11.30 11.92 18.89
C ALA A 9 10.78 13.13 19.65
N ARG A 10 11.38 13.39 20.80
CA ARG A 10 11.14 14.56 21.64
C ARG A 10 12.42 15.38 21.70
N ALA A 11 12.32 16.64 21.30
CA ALA A 11 13.37 17.62 21.54
C ALA A 11 13.26 18.16 22.98
N ARG A 12 14.41 18.31 23.63
CA ARG A 12 14.61 18.93 24.94
C ARG A 12 15.88 19.80 24.88
N LYS A 13 16.14 20.58 25.93
CA LYS A 13 17.32 21.46 26.00
C LYS A 13 18.65 20.70 25.87
N ASP A 14 18.68 19.43 26.29
CA ASP A 14 19.85 18.54 26.30
C ASP A 14 19.93 17.62 25.07
N GLY A 15 19.05 17.76 24.09
CA GLY A 15 19.11 17.01 22.83
C GLY A 15 17.78 16.42 22.38
N VAL A 16 17.86 15.46 21.45
CA VAL A 16 16.70 14.78 20.85
C VAL A 16 16.70 13.32 21.30
N ARG A 17 15.57 12.85 21.84
CA ARG A 17 15.42 11.46 22.30
C ARG A 17 14.27 10.76 21.56
N PRO A 18 14.44 9.52 21.09
CA PRO A 18 13.37 8.76 20.46
C PRO A 18 12.29 8.41 21.49
N VAL A 19 11.06 8.30 21.01
CA VAL A 19 9.94 7.76 21.79
C VAL A 19 9.77 6.30 21.41
N PHE A 20 10.23 5.42 22.30
CA PHE A 20 10.11 3.99 22.11
C PHE A 20 8.70 3.48 22.41
N LEU A 21 8.34 2.41 21.69
CA LEU A 21 7.14 1.63 21.90
C LEU A 21 7.42 0.54 22.94
N GLY A 22 6.51 0.39 23.90
CA GLY A 22 6.43 -0.74 24.82
C GLY A 22 5.22 -1.63 24.50
N GLU A 23 4.88 -2.56 25.39
CA GLU A 23 3.79 -3.53 25.21
C GLU A 23 2.42 -2.88 24.96
N ALA A 24 2.19 -1.65 25.43
CA ALA A 24 0.98 -0.89 25.15
C ALA A 24 0.74 -0.64 23.64
N ALA A 25 1.76 -0.81 22.80
CA ALA A 25 1.67 -0.69 21.34
C ALA A 25 1.43 -2.05 20.63
N LEU A 26 1.33 -3.16 21.39
CA LEU A 26 1.15 -4.50 20.84
C LEU A 26 -0.16 -4.63 20.03
N PRO A 27 -1.32 -4.10 20.48
CA PRO A 27 -2.56 -4.18 19.71
C PRO A 27 -2.44 -3.54 18.31
N GLN A 28 -1.68 -2.43 18.19
CA GLN A 28 -1.44 -1.77 16.91
C GLN A 28 -0.54 -2.60 16.01
N ALA A 29 0.50 -3.24 16.57
CA ALA A 29 1.37 -4.15 15.82
C ALA A 29 0.61 -5.37 15.30
N GLU A 30 -0.26 -5.95 16.12
CA GLU A 30 -1.14 -7.06 15.74
C GLU A 30 -2.14 -6.64 14.66
N ALA A 31 -2.79 -5.49 14.83
CA ALA A 31 -3.78 -4.97 13.87
C ALA A 31 -3.16 -4.72 12.50
N VAL A 32 -1.99 -4.06 12.44
CA VAL A 32 -1.28 -3.84 11.18
C VAL A 32 -0.86 -5.16 10.56
N THR A 33 -0.26 -6.07 11.35
CA THR A 33 0.17 -7.39 10.86
C THR A 33 -1.02 -8.17 10.27
N LYS A 34 -2.20 -8.09 10.90
CA LYS A 34 -3.44 -8.70 10.43
C LYS A 34 -3.95 -8.10 9.12
N VAL A 35 -3.80 -6.79 8.89
CA VAL A 35 -4.16 -6.14 7.61
C VAL A 35 -3.40 -6.78 6.45
N TYR A 36 -2.09 -6.94 6.58
CA TYR A 36 -1.27 -7.53 5.53
C TYR A 36 -1.47 -9.05 5.41
N HIS A 37 -1.65 -9.80 6.52
CA HIS A 37 -1.99 -11.23 6.45
C HIS A 37 -3.32 -11.49 5.70
N ASN A 38 -4.35 -10.70 5.98
CA ASN A 38 -5.65 -10.76 5.30
C ASN A 38 -5.64 -10.01 3.95
N GLY A 39 -4.46 -9.58 3.52
CA GLY A 39 -4.23 -8.72 2.38
C GLY A 39 -3.56 -9.42 1.21
N VAL A 40 -3.19 -10.70 1.33
CA VAL A 40 -2.62 -11.45 0.21
C VAL A 40 -3.62 -11.47 -0.95
N GLY A 41 -3.15 -11.09 -2.14
CA GLY A 41 -3.97 -10.90 -3.33
C GLY A 41 -4.59 -9.50 -3.49
N ARG A 42 -4.40 -8.59 -2.53
CA ARG A 42 -4.83 -7.17 -2.60
C ARG A 42 -3.71 -6.29 -3.15
N SER A 43 -4.07 -5.15 -3.74
CA SER A 43 -3.07 -4.16 -4.15
C SER A 43 -2.51 -3.37 -2.96
N ARG A 44 -1.32 -2.75 -3.13
CA ARG A 44 -0.78 -1.80 -2.14
C ARG A 44 -1.75 -0.68 -1.83
N ARG A 45 -2.46 -0.14 -2.82
CA ARG A 45 -3.48 0.89 -2.64
C ARG A 45 -4.60 0.43 -1.69
N GLU A 46 -5.10 -0.79 -1.88
CA GLU A 46 -6.12 -1.37 -0.98
C GLU A 46 -5.59 -1.56 0.45
N LEU A 47 -4.32 -1.98 0.59
CA LEU A 47 -3.68 -2.12 1.90
C LEU A 47 -3.49 -0.78 2.59
N ASP A 48 -3.06 0.25 1.85
CA ASP A 48 -2.89 1.61 2.38
C ASP A 48 -4.21 2.18 2.89
N VAL A 49 -5.32 1.96 2.17
CA VAL A 49 -6.67 2.33 2.65
C VAL A 49 -6.97 1.67 4.01
N ARG A 50 -6.72 0.36 4.14
CA ARG A 50 -6.95 -0.38 5.40
C ARG A 50 -6.02 0.07 6.52
N VAL A 51 -4.78 0.44 6.22
CA VAL A 51 -3.84 1.00 7.20
C VAL A 51 -4.34 2.37 7.67
N ARG A 52 -4.83 3.23 6.77
CA ARG A 52 -5.44 4.52 7.12
C ARG A 52 -6.67 4.38 8.02
N GLU A 53 -7.48 3.34 7.83
CA GLU A 53 -8.59 3.03 8.75
C GLU A 53 -8.12 2.69 10.17
N LEU A 54 -6.93 2.11 10.33
CA LEU A 54 -6.31 1.90 11.64
C LEU A 54 -5.75 3.20 12.22
N GLU A 55 -5.14 4.04 11.38
CA GLU A 55 -4.65 5.37 11.79
C GLU A 55 -5.76 6.22 12.40
N ALA A 56 -6.96 6.20 11.80
CA ALA A 56 -8.12 6.96 12.25
C ALA A 56 -8.61 6.55 13.66
N LYS A 57 -8.18 5.38 14.17
CA LYS A 57 -8.61 4.83 15.46
C LYS A 57 -7.60 5.07 16.59
N VAL A 58 -6.47 5.72 16.32
CA VAL A 58 -5.40 5.93 17.31
C VAL A 58 -4.88 7.37 17.31
N ASP A 59 -4.51 7.89 18.48
CA ASP A 59 -3.97 9.26 18.59
C ASP A 59 -2.63 9.44 17.89
N LYS A 60 -1.81 8.37 17.86
CA LYS A 60 -0.45 8.39 17.32
C LYS A 60 -0.39 7.67 15.98
N TYR A 61 -0.99 8.25 14.95
CA TYR A 61 -1.01 7.67 13.59
C TYR A 61 0.39 7.26 13.06
N LYS A 62 1.45 7.99 13.45
CA LYS A 62 2.85 7.66 13.09
C LYS A 62 3.29 6.27 13.57
N VAL A 63 2.72 5.77 14.66
CA VAL A 63 2.98 4.40 15.14
C VAL A 63 2.44 3.39 14.14
N VAL A 64 1.18 3.53 13.73
CA VAL A 64 0.55 2.66 12.72
C VAL A 64 1.33 2.71 11.41
N ARG A 65 1.64 3.91 10.90
CA ARG A 65 2.43 4.08 9.66
C ARG A 65 3.81 3.45 9.74
N GLY A 66 4.53 3.67 10.83
CA GLY A 66 5.86 3.10 10.97
C GLY A 66 5.83 1.57 11.13
N LEU A 67 4.84 1.02 11.83
CA LEU A 67 4.64 -0.44 11.89
C LEU A 67 4.29 -1.00 10.50
N ALA A 68 3.38 -0.35 9.76
CA ALA A 68 2.99 -0.75 8.41
C ALA A 68 4.19 -0.76 7.46
N LEU A 69 5.00 0.30 7.46
CA LEU A 69 6.24 0.37 6.68
C LEU A 69 7.19 -0.78 6.99
N LEU A 70 7.34 -1.16 8.26
CA LEU A 70 8.21 -2.28 8.64
C LEU A 70 7.66 -3.64 8.20
N VAL A 71 6.34 -3.83 8.22
CA VAL A 71 5.70 -5.03 7.68
C VAL A 71 5.88 -5.08 6.17
N GLU A 72 5.55 -3.99 5.48
CA GLU A 72 5.58 -3.86 4.04
C GLU A 72 6.96 -4.16 3.44
N ARG A 73 8.03 -3.66 4.08
CA ARG A 73 9.42 -3.95 3.68
C ARG A 73 9.79 -5.44 3.68
N ARG A 74 9.02 -6.27 4.39
CA ARG A 74 9.25 -7.72 4.44
C ARG A 74 8.30 -8.50 3.54
N CYS A 75 7.28 -7.84 3.00
CA CYS A 75 6.33 -8.45 2.09
C CYS A 75 6.92 -8.60 0.69
N ALA A 76 6.45 -9.60 -0.04
CA ALA A 76 6.74 -9.76 -1.46
C ALA A 76 5.58 -9.17 -2.27
N PHE A 77 5.87 -8.13 -3.03
CA PHE A 77 4.96 -7.52 -3.98
C PHE A 77 5.40 -7.83 -5.41
N SER A 78 4.43 -7.90 -6.32
CA SER A 78 4.71 -7.99 -7.74
C SER A 78 3.64 -7.25 -8.53
N ALA A 79 3.98 -6.85 -9.75
CA ALA A 79 2.97 -6.39 -10.70
C ALA A 79 1.84 -7.43 -10.86
N ARG A 80 0.65 -6.93 -11.18
CA ARG A 80 -0.49 -7.75 -11.60
C ARG A 80 -0.13 -8.44 -12.92
N GLU A 81 -0.38 -9.74 -12.99
CA GLU A 81 -0.22 -10.50 -14.24
C GLU A 81 -1.24 -10.03 -15.27
N GLY A 82 -0.82 -9.85 -16.52
CA GLY A 82 -1.73 -9.45 -17.59
C GLY A 82 -1.02 -8.81 -18.79
N PRO A 83 -1.80 -8.23 -19.72
CA PRO A 83 -1.26 -7.45 -20.83
C PRO A 83 -0.48 -6.23 -20.34
N SER A 84 0.42 -5.74 -21.20
CA SER A 84 1.20 -4.52 -20.99
C SER A 84 0.29 -3.31 -20.72
N PRO A 85 0.35 -2.68 -19.53
CA PRO A 85 -0.46 -1.50 -19.20
C PRO A 85 -0.19 -0.31 -20.12
N THR A 86 1.05 -0.18 -20.61
CA THR A 86 1.45 0.84 -21.58
C THR A 86 0.78 0.62 -22.94
N ASP A 87 0.74 -0.62 -23.43
CA ASP A 87 0.08 -0.94 -24.70
C ASP A 87 -1.43 -0.79 -24.61
N LEU A 88 -2.01 -1.19 -23.48
CA LEU A 88 -3.43 -0.97 -23.19
C LEU A 88 -3.80 0.52 -23.25
N ARG A 89 -3.08 1.37 -22.51
CA ARG A 89 -3.34 2.82 -22.49
C ARG A 89 -3.18 3.44 -23.88
N ARG A 90 -2.10 3.11 -24.59
CA ARG A 90 -1.86 3.61 -25.95
C ARG A 90 -3.03 3.26 -26.88
N ARG A 91 -3.38 1.97 -26.99
CA ARG A 91 -4.45 1.51 -27.89
C ARG A 91 -5.82 2.08 -27.48
N LEU A 92 -6.13 2.12 -26.19
CA LEU A 92 -7.38 2.67 -25.70
C LEU A 92 -7.52 4.16 -26.05
N PHE A 93 -6.48 4.94 -25.82
CA PHE A 93 -6.51 6.38 -26.07
C PHE A 93 -6.44 6.74 -27.56
N ASP A 94 -5.79 5.92 -28.38
CA ASP A 94 -5.83 6.05 -29.85
C ASP A 94 -7.23 5.79 -30.42
N GLU A 95 -7.96 4.82 -29.85
CA GLU A 95 -9.29 4.43 -30.32
C GLU A 95 -10.38 5.45 -29.99
N VAL A 96 -10.34 6.03 -28.78
CA VAL A 96 -11.41 6.94 -28.31
C VAL A 96 -11.29 8.34 -28.94
N LYS A 97 -10.12 8.69 -29.52
CA LYS A 97 -9.84 10.01 -30.15
C LYS A 97 -10.39 11.21 -29.34
N GLY A 98 -10.26 11.14 -28.01
CA GLY A 98 -10.88 12.10 -27.09
C GLY A 98 -11.19 11.47 -25.75
N ALA A 99 -12.00 12.16 -24.94
CA ALA A 99 -12.52 11.62 -23.69
C ALA A 99 -13.92 11.05 -23.91
N ALA A 100 -14.21 9.87 -23.35
CA ALA A 100 -15.59 9.45 -23.14
C ALA A 100 -16.19 10.38 -22.07
N VAL A 101 -17.18 11.18 -22.45
CA VAL A 101 -17.70 12.27 -21.62
C VAL A 101 -18.86 11.79 -20.75
N THR A 102 -19.48 10.66 -21.12
CA THR A 102 -20.57 10.04 -20.37
C THR A 102 -20.21 8.66 -19.81
N PRO A 103 -20.82 8.24 -18.68
CA PRO A 103 -20.67 6.88 -18.16
C PRO A 103 -21.04 5.79 -19.18
N GLU A 104 -22.07 6.04 -20.01
CA GLU A 104 -22.56 5.13 -21.03
C GLU A 104 -21.55 4.96 -22.18
N GLU A 105 -20.97 6.07 -22.66
CA GLU A 105 -19.87 6.04 -23.63
C GLU A 105 -18.68 5.28 -23.07
N ARG A 106 -18.29 5.55 -21.81
CA ARG A 106 -17.19 4.84 -21.16
C ARG A 106 -17.47 3.35 -21.08
N ALA A 107 -18.67 2.94 -20.67
CA ALA A 107 -19.04 1.54 -20.57
C ALA A 107 -19.01 0.84 -21.93
N SER A 108 -19.49 1.50 -23.00
CA SER A 108 -19.46 0.99 -24.37
C SER A 108 -18.03 0.78 -24.87
N VAL A 109 -17.15 1.77 -24.68
CA VAL A 109 -15.72 1.67 -25.04
C VAL A 109 -15.05 0.52 -24.28
N VAL A 110 -15.23 0.46 -22.96
CA VAL A 110 -14.63 -0.58 -22.11
C VAL A 110 -15.10 -1.98 -22.52
N ALA A 111 -16.40 -2.13 -22.82
CA ALA A 111 -16.98 -3.41 -23.25
C ALA A 111 -16.45 -3.86 -24.62
N ARG A 112 -16.20 -2.93 -25.54
CA ARG A 112 -15.62 -3.21 -26.86
C ARG A 112 -14.12 -3.53 -26.78
N PHE A 113 -13.38 -2.79 -25.96
CA PHE A 113 -11.92 -2.84 -25.94
C PHE A 113 -11.35 -3.97 -25.08
N ALA A 114 -11.95 -4.27 -23.92
CA ALA A 114 -11.41 -5.27 -23.00
C ALA A 114 -11.20 -6.67 -23.63
N PRO A 115 -12.12 -7.19 -24.48
CA PRO A 115 -11.93 -8.47 -25.17
C PRO A 115 -10.72 -8.51 -26.10
N GLU A 116 -10.28 -7.37 -26.68
CA GLU A 116 -9.10 -7.33 -27.57
C GLU A 116 -7.81 -7.73 -26.86
N PHE A 117 -7.78 -7.62 -25.53
CA PHE A 117 -6.66 -7.96 -24.67
C PHE A 117 -6.95 -9.18 -23.78
N GLY A 118 -8.03 -9.92 -24.06
CA GLY A 118 -8.44 -11.08 -23.27
C GLY A 118 -8.92 -10.74 -21.85
N LEU A 119 -9.34 -9.50 -21.62
CA LEU A 119 -9.80 -9.02 -20.32
C LEU A 119 -11.33 -8.96 -20.25
N ALA A 120 -11.88 -9.19 -19.06
CA ALA A 120 -13.26 -8.82 -18.77
C ALA A 120 -13.38 -7.28 -18.70
N PRO A 121 -14.51 -6.67 -19.10
CA PRO A 121 -14.73 -5.23 -19.03
C PRO A 121 -14.44 -4.64 -17.63
N ALA A 122 -14.83 -5.34 -16.57
CA ALA A 122 -14.57 -4.95 -15.19
C ALA A 122 -13.07 -4.93 -14.83
N ALA A 123 -12.26 -5.79 -15.46
CA ALA A 123 -10.83 -5.89 -15.18
C ALA A 123 -10.01 -4.82 -15.93
N LEU A 124 -10.51 -4.25 -17.02
CA LEU A 124 -9.73 -3.31 -17.84
C LEU A 124 -9.18 -2.14 -17.02
N SER A 125 -10.00 -1.57 -16.13
CA SER A 125 -9.59 -0.42 -15.32
C SER A 125 -8.41 -0.75 -14.40
N ASP A 126 -8.39 -1.94 -13.82
CA ASP A 126 -7.32 -2.40 -12.93
C ASP A 126 -6.02 -2.68 -13.70
N HIS A 127 -6.13 -3.11 -14.96
CA HIS A 127 -4.96 -3.40 -15.80
C HIS A 127 -4.34 -2.16 -16.47
N LEU A 128 -5.09 -1.07 -16.65
CA LEU A 128 -4.57 0.16 -17.25
C LEU A 128 -3.41 0.78 -16.47
N TRP A 129 -3.40 0.57 -15.16
CA TRP A 129 -2.46 1.18 -14.22
C TRP A 129 -1.66 0.15 -13.42
N ALA A 130 -1.69 -1.12 -13.84
CA ALA A 130 -1.04 -2.23 -13.15
C ALA A 130 0.51 -2.13 -13.09
N ASP A 131 1.09 -1.17 -13.81
CA ASP A 131 2.51 -0.82 -13.78
C ASP A 131 2.87 0.21 -12.68
N LEU A 132 1.88 0.83 -12.01
CA LEU A 132 2.12 1.70 -10.87
C LEU A 132 2.48 0.88 -9.63
N GLU A 133 3.42 1.39 -8.82
CA GLU A 133 3.82 0.72 -7.57
C GLU A 133 2.60 0.46 -6.67
N GLU A 134 1.71 1.45 -6.50
CA GLU A 134 0.50 1.32 -5.70
C GLU A 134 -0.48 0.23 -6.17
N GLU A 135 -0.36 -0.24 -7.40
CA GLU A 135 -1.16 -1.34 -7.96
C GLU A 135 -0.48 -2.71 -7.87
N GLU A 136 0.75 -2.78 -7.34
CA GLU A 136 1.40 -4.06 -7.06
C GLU A 136 0.58 -4.90 -6.07
N ILE A 137 0.52 -6.21 -6.35
CA ILE A 137 -0.24 -7.17 -5.57
C ILE A 137 0.64 -7.79 -4.50
N LEU A 138 0.14 -7.84 -3.27
CA LEU A 138 0.77 -8.57 -2.17
C LEU A 138 0.73 -10.07 -2.45
N ARG A 139 1.88 -10.68 -2.75
CA ARG A 139 2.01 -12.11 -3.03
C ARG A 139 2.29 -12.94 -1.78
N ALA A 140 3.12 -12.42 -0.88
CA ALA A 140 3.46 -13.13 0.34
C ALA A 140 3.83 -12.18 1.48
N ILE A 141 3.57 -12.64 2.69
CA ILE A 141 4.03 -12.05 3.94
C ILE A 141 4.76 -13.14 4.74
N PRO A 142 6.01 -12.91 5.18
CA PRO A 142 6.70 -13.87 6.04
C PRO A 142 6.04 -13.91 7.43
N PRO A 143 6.29 -14.95 8.24
CA PRO A 143 5.87 -14.96 9.63
C PRO A 143 6.33 -13.71 10.38
N MET A 144 5.38 -13.05 11.05
CA MET A 144 5.62 -11.82 11.80
C MET A 144 5.33 -12.04 13.28
N ASP A 145 6.34 -11.76 14.12
CA ASP A 145 6.19 -11.60 15.56
C ASP A 145 5.85 -10.13 15.87
N PRO A 146 4.63 -9.80 16.35
CA PRO A 146 4.24 -8.44 16.71
C PRO A 146 5.14 -7.82 17.79
N GLY A 147 5.58 -8.60 18.79
CA GLY A 147 6.51 -8.11 19.81
C GLY A 147 7.88 -7.76 19.21
N GLY A 148 8.36 -8.60 18.29
CA GLY A 148 9.56 -8.34 17.50
C GLY A 148 9.43 -7.16 16.55
N LEU A 149 8.22 -6.87 16.08
CA LEU A 149 7.94 -5.68 15.28
C LEU A 149 8.14 -4.40 16.09
N LEU A 150 7.70 -4.38 17.36
CA LEU A 150 7.98 -3.24 18.26
C LEU A 150 9.47 -3.03 18.50
N ARG A 151 10.23 -4.12 18.71
CA ARG A 151 11.70 -4.05 18.85
C ARG A 151 12.36 -3.47 17.60
N ARG A 152 11.93 -3.91 16.41
CA ARG A 152 12.41 -3.38 15.12
C ARG A 152 12.02 -1.92 14.92
N PHE A 153 10.83 -1.50 15.37
CA PHE A 153 10.42 -0.11 15.35
C PHE A 153 11.37 0.75 16.18
N ASN A 154 11.63 0.36 17.43
CA ASN A 154 12.52 1.10 18.32
C ASN A 154 13.95 1.20 17.76
N LEU A 155 14.48 0.09 17.22
CA LEU A 155 15.77 0.09 16.54
C LEU A 155 15.78 1.04 15.34
N GLY A 156 14.74 1.00 14.52
CA GLY A 156 14.61 1.88 13.36
C GLY A 156 14.58 3.35 13.76
N GLN A 157 13.93 3.71 14.88
CA GLN A 157 13.93 5.08 15.41
C GLN A 157 15.34 5.51 15.84
N CYS A 158 16.10 4.65 16.52
CA CYS A 158 17.50 4.93 16.88
C CYS A 158 18.38 5.19 15.66
N GLN A 159 18.21 4.40 14.59
CA GLN A 159 19.00 4.54 13.37
C GLN A 159 18.64 5.77 12.52
N THR A 160 17.50 6.40 12.80
CA THR A 160 16.99 7.55 12.03
C THR A 160 17.35 8.89 12.68
N LEU A 161 17.60 8.87 13.99
CA LEU A 161 18.16 9.99 14.76
C LEU A 161 19.62 10.25 14.37
#